data_AF-A0A1Z5RP09-F1
#
_entry.id   AF-A0A1Z5RP09-F1
#
_cell.length_a   1.000
_cell.length_b   1.000
_cell.length_c   1.000
_cell.angle_alpha   90.00
_cell.angle_beta   90.00
_cell.angle_gamma   90.00
#
_symmetry.space_group_name_H-M   'P 1'
#
loop_
_entity.id
_entity.type
_entity.pdbx_description
1 polymer ?
#
loop_
_entity_poly.entity_id
_entity_poly.type
_entity_poly.pdbx_seq_one_letter_code
_entity_poly.pdbx_strand_id
1 'polypeptide(L)'
;MGSSGGGGSDGGGDRQAQPLLGKLSESESSYSSSDEHLVNRTGEKSHLFCGFFLNFSLFGTGVVYTLTSATSMRAIQKANCYHKEGHDAPCSVGGDVYYMLVFGLAQVVLSQIPDFHEMAGLSVFAAAMSFFYSFVGVGLGIAKVIANGVIMGGIGGIPMVTTTRKVWRVSQAVGDILFAYPFSLVLLEIEDTLRPPETETMKTATRASIGITTLFYLCCGCFGYAAFGDATPGNLLTGFGFYEPYWLIDLANLCIVLHLLGGYQVYTQPVFAFLDRKFGGGATVVVVEVPLLGTRRVNAFRLCFRTAYVAATTALAVWFPYFNQVIGLLGAFTFWPLAVYFPVEMYLTRNKVAPWSNQWLAVHGFSLVCLLISAFASVGSAVGVFGSETS
;
A
#
# COMPACT_ATOMS: atom_id res chain seq x y z
N MET A 1 -57.42 12.62 41.03
CA MET A 1 -56.18 11.81 40.98
C MET A 1 -55.71 11.88 39.53
N GLY A 2 -55.00 12.94 39.11
CA GLY A 2 -53.55 13.14 39.25
C GLY A 2 -52.85 12.43 38.09
N SER A 3 -51.90 12.95 37.32
CA SER A 3 -51.26 14.25 37.16
C SER A 3 -50.49 14.15 35.82
N SER A 4 -50.27 15.29 35.17
CA SER A 4 -49.38 15.51 34.03
C SER A 4 -47.95 15.00 34.22
N GLY A 5 -47.29 14.62 33.11
CA GLY A 5 -45.83 14.46 33.02
C GLY A 5 -45.39 14.06 31.62
N GLY A 6 -44.86 15.03 30.84
CA GLY A 6 -44.20 14.76 29.57
C GLY A 6 -42.77 14.24 29.76
N GLY A 7 -42.16 13.80 28.65
CA GLY A 7 -40.71 13.62 28.60
C GLY A 7 -40.25 12.56 27.61
N GLY A 8 -39.42 13.01 26.66
CA GLY A 8 -38.20 12.29 26.29
C GLY A 8 -38.29 11.35 25.10
N SER A 9 -37.84 11.84 23.94
CA SER A 9 -37.33 11.00 22.87
C SER A 9 -36.14 10.20 23.37
N ASP A 10 -36.23 8.88 23.41
CA ASP A 10 -35.08 8.03 23.69
C ASP A 10 -34.35 7.76 22.37
N GLY A 11 -33.55 8.75 21.97
CA GLY A 11 -32.52 8.58 20.96
C GLY A 11 -31.41 7.74 21.58
N GLY A 12 -31.45 6.44 21.32
CA GLY A 12 -30.32 5.53 21.53
C GLY A 12 -29.18 5.91 20.59
N GLY A 13 -28.49 6.99 20.92
CA GLY A 13 -27.24 7.40 20.31
C GLY A 13 -26.13 6.53 20.87
N ASP A 14 -25.60 5.65 20.02
CA ASP A 14 -24.39 4.90 20.26
C ASP A 14 -23.28 5.83 20.75
N ARG A 15 -22.84 5.58 22.00
CA ARG A 15 -21.59 6.11 22.56
C ARG A 15 -20.42 5.42 21.87
N GLN A 16 -20.17 5.74 20.60
CA GLN A 16 -19.01 5.23 19.88
C GLN A 16 -18.44 6.33 18.97
N ALA A 17 -17.12 6.52 19.08
CA ALA A 17 -16.25 7.40 18.30
C ALA A 17 -15.99 8.84 18.83
N GLN A 18 -15.92 9.06 20.14
CA GLN A 18 -15.20 10.21 20.72
C GLN A 18 -13.68 10.02 21.01
N PRO A 19 -12.97 8.90 20.70
CA PRO A 19 -11.61 8.73 21.23
C PRO A 19 -10.48 9.31 20.36
N LEU A 20 -10.68 9.57 19.06
CA LEU A 20 -9.60 10.03 18.17
C LEU A 20 -9.36 11.56 18.20
N LEU A 21 -10.40 12.35 18.51
CA LEU A 21 -10.30 13.82 18.61
C LEU A 21 -10.34 14.34 20.06
N GLY A 22 -11.00 13.63 20.98
CA GLY A 22 -11.04 14.02 22.39
C GLY A 22 -9.71 13.80 23.13
N LYS A 23 -8.96 12.74 22.77
CA LYS A 23 -7.69 12.41 23.43
C LYS A 23 -6.52 13.32 23.03
N LEU A 24 -6.64 14.07 21.93
CA LEU A 24 -5.70 15.14 21.59
C LEU A 24 -6.04 16.43 22.36
N SER A 25 -7.31 16.63 22.72
CA SER A 25 -7.77 17.81 23.47
C SER A 25 -7.55 17.68 24.99
N GLU A 26 -7.58 16.47 25.56
CA GLU A 26 -7.32 16.27 27.00
C GLU A 26 -5.87 16.56 27.44
N SER A 27 -4.95 16.80 26.50
CA SER A 27 -3.58 17.28 26.78
C SER A 27 -3.49 18.82 26.88
N GLU A 28 -4.58 19.57 26.64
CA GLU A 28 -4.58 21.03 26.46
C GLU A 28 -4.75 21.83 27.77
N SER A 29 -4.80 21.18 28.93
CA SER A 29 -4.96 21.87 30.22
C SER A 29 -3.65 22.53 30.69
N SER A 30 -3.23 23.60 30.01
CA SER A 30 -2.48 24.76 30.53
C SER A 30 -1.86 25.59 29.40
N TYR A 31 -2.67 26.20 28.53
CA TYR A 31 -2.19 27.22 27.58
C TYR A 31 -3.06 28.48 27.61
N SER A 32 -2.42 29.62 27.38
CA SER A 32 -3.06 30.94 27.27
C SER A 32 -3.99 30.97 26.05
N SER A 33 -5.07 31.77 26.11
CA SER A 33 -6.10 31.87 25.05
C SER A 33 -5.55 32.18 23.64
N SER A 34 -4.39 32.83 23.54
CA SER A 34 -3.70 33.08 22.26
C SER A 34 -2.96 31.84 21.72
N ASP A 35 -2.41 31.02 22.62
CA ASP A 35 -1.72 29.77 22.28
C ASP A 35 -2.72 28.68 21.90
N GLU A 36 -3.89 28.63 22.54
CA GLU A 36 -4.98 27.70 22.23
C GLU A 36 -5.50 27.88 20.79
N HIS A 37 -5.63 29.13 20.33
CA HIS A 37 -6.06 29.42 18.95
C HIS A 37 -4.96 29.14 17.91
N LEU A 38 -3.68 29.27 18.29
CA LEU A 38 -2.54 28.92 17.42
C LEU A 38 -2.32 27.40 17.36
N VAL A 39 -2.43 26.70 18.49
CA VAL A 39 -2.35 25.23 18.59
C VAL A 39 -3.50 24.60 17.83
N ASN A 40 -4.74 25.08 17.97
CA ASN A 40 -5.87 24.60 17.17
C ASN A 40 -5.67 24.83 15.68
N ARG A 41 -5.22 26.02 15.26
CA ARG A 41 -4.98 26.32 13.83
C ARG A 41 -3.81 25.52 13.24
N THR A 42 -2.78 25.25 14.05
CA THR A 42 -1.61 24.46 13.64
C THR A 42 -1.95 22.97 13.62
N GLY A 43 -2.76 22.50 14.57
CA GLY A 43 -3.36 21.17 14.61
C GLY A 43 -4.25 20.91 13.38
N GLU A 44 -5.20 21.80 13.08
CA GLU A 44 -6.09 21.68 11.91
C GLU A 44 -5.32 21.59 10.59
N LYS A 45 -4.29 22.45 10.39
CA LYS A 45 -3.45 22.40 9.19
C LYS A 45 -2.61 21.12 9.12
N SER A 46 -2.08 20.67 10.25
CA SER A 46 -1.31 19.42 10.36
C SER A 46 -2.17 18.20 10.04
N HIS A 47 -3.42 18.16 10.51
CA HIS A 47 -4.39 17.11 10.19
C HIS A 47 -4.74 17.07 8.70
N LEU A 48 -4.98 18.22 8.07
CA LEU A 48 -5.27 18.29 6.63
C LEU A 48 -4.07 17.82 5.80
N PHE A 49 -2.86 18.21 6.21
CA PHE A 49 -1.61 17.80 5.54
C PHE A 49 -1.38 16.28 5.66
N CYS A 50 -1.57 15.70 6.85
CA CYS A 50 -1.47 14.25 7.07
C CYS A 50 -2.52 13.49 6.25
N GLY A 51 -3.77 13.95 6.30
CA GLY A 51 -4.87 13.35 5.55
C GLY A 51 -4.62 13.36 4.03
N PHE A 52 -4.00 14.40 3.49
CA PHE A 52 -3.61 14.45 2.08
C PHE A 52 -2.63 13.33 1.71
N PHE A 53 -1.50 13.22 2.41
CA PHE A 53 -0.50 12.19 2.11
C PHE A 53 -1.04 10.78 2.33
N LEU A 54 -1.83 10.58 3.39
CA LEU A 54 -2.45 9.29 3.67
C LEU A 54 -3.37 8.86 2.53
N ASN A 55 -4.29 9.73 2.11
CA ASN A 55 -5.20 9.41 0.99
C ASN A 55 -4.45 9.23 -0.32
N PHE A 56 -3.41 10.02 -0.56
CA PHE A 56 -2.54 9.86 -1.73
C PHE A 56 -1.83 8.50 -1.73
N SER A 57 -1.29 8.05 -0.59
CA SER A 57 -0.69 6.72 -0.44
C SER A 57 -1.71 5.59 -0.65
N LEU A 58 -2.91 5.69 -0.06
CA LEU A 58 -3.95 4.67 -0.20
C LEU A 58 -4.40 4.56 -1.67
N PHE A 59 -4.63 5.70 -2.33
CA PHE A 59 -4.93 5.74 -3.77
C PHE A 59 -3.80 5.18 -4.63
N GLY A 60 -2.57 5.61 -4.38
CA GLY A 60 -1.39 5.13 -5.08
C GLY A 60 -1.18 3.62 -4.91
N THR A 61 -1.46 3.07 -3.73
CA THR A 61 -1.40 1.63 -3.49
C THR A 61 -2.37 0.86 -4.39
N GLY A 62 -3.58 1.40 -4.60
CA GLY A 62 -4.54 0.82 -5.56
C GLY A 62 -4.02 0.79 -7.01
N VAL A 63 -3.31 1.84 -7.43
CA VAL A 63 -2.65 1.91 -8.75
C VAL A 63 -1.57 0.85 -8.85
N VAL A 64 -0.67 0.77 -7.86
CA VAL A 64 0.39 -0.24 -7.80
C VAL A 64 -0.17 -1.65 -7.87
N TYR A 65 -1.23 -1.94 -7.11
CA TYR A 65 -1.83 -3.27 -7.08
C TYR A 65 -2.41 -3.66 -8.44
N THR A 66 -2.99 -2.70 -9.15
CA THR A 66 -3.46 -2.90 -10.53
C THR A 66 -2.30 -3.22 -11.48
N LEU A 67 -1.18 -2.50 -11.39
CA LEU A 67 0.03 -2.75 -12.18
C LEU A 67 0.67 -4.11 -11.87
N THR A 68 0.85 -4.45 -10.58
CA THR A 68 1.45 -5.72 -10.14
C THR A 68 0.62 -6.91 -10.61
N SER A 69 -0.71 -6.80 -10.47
CA SER A 69 -1.64 -7.85 -10.86
C SER A 69 -1.60 -8.10 -12.37
N ALA A 70 -1.60 -7.03 -13.18
CA ALA A 70 -1.45 -7.13 -14.62
C ALA A 70 -0.11 -7.76 -15.04
N THR A 71 0.99 -7.35 -14.40
CA THR A 71 2.32 -7.92 -14.64
C THR A 71 2.36 -9.42 -14.33
N SER A 72 1.69 -9.84 -13.25
CA SER A 72 1.64 -11.25 -12.82
C SER A 72 0.78 -12.09 -13.77
N MET A 73 -0.38 -11.57 -14.20
CA MET A 73 -1.21 -12.25 -15.21
C MET A 73 -0.49 -12.40 -16.55
N ARG A 74 0.26 -11.37 -16.97
CA ARG A 74 1.11 -11.46 -18.16
C ARG A 74 2.23 -12.48 -18.00
N ALA A 75 2.83 -12.60 -16.82
CA ALA A 75 3.85 -13.61 -16.54
C ALA A 75 3.33 -15.03 -16.74
N ILE A 76 2.09 -15.32 -16.28
CA ILE A 76 1.41 -16.60 -16.50
C ILE A 76 1.29 -16.91 -17.99
N GLN A 77 0.80 -15.95 -18.78
CA GLN A 77 0.63 -16.15 -20.22
C GLN A 77 1.97 -16.34 -20.94
N LYS A 78 2.99 -15.60 -20.51
CA LYS A 78 4.33 -15.69 -21.08
C LYS A 78 4.97 -17.06 -20.79
N ALA A 79 4.87 -17.55 -19.56
CA ALA A 79 5.35 -18.88 -19.17
C ALA A 79 4.62 -19.99 -19.97
N ASN A 80 3.30 -19.90 -20.08
CA ASN A 80 2.51 -20.84 -20.88
C ASN A 80 2.85 -20.82 -22.37
N CYS A 81 3.14 -19.65 -22.93
CA CYS A 81 3.56 -19.51 -24.32
C CYS A 81 4.91 -20.19 -24.56
N TYR A 82 5.92 -19.92 -23.71
CA TYR A 82 7.23 -20.57 -23.84
C TYR A 82 7.18 -22.08 -23.66
N HIS A 83 6.29 -22.57 -22.79
CA HIS A 83 6.10 -24.01 -22.63
C HIS A 83 5.52 -24.66 -23.90
N LYS A 84 4.58 -24.00 -24.58
CA LYS A 84 3.90 -24.54 -25.78
C LYS A 84 4.73 -24.40 -27.05
N GLU A 85 5.28 -23.20 -27.28
CA GLU A 85 5.92 -22.82 -28.54
C GLU A 85 7.45 -23.01 -28.51
N GLY A 86 8.01 -23.32 -27.34
CA GLY A 86 9.45 -23.48 -27.13
C GLY A 86 10.16 -22.20 -26.69
N HIS A 87 11.40 -22.35 -26.24
CA HIS A 87 12.16 -21.28 -25.56
C HIS A 87 12.53 -20.11 -26.48
N ASP A 88 12.68 -20.35 -27.78
CA ASP A 88 13.07 -19.34 -28.78
C ASP A 88 11.87 -18.65 -29.44
N ALA A 89 10.63 -18.96 -29.02
CA ALA A 89 9.44 -18.38 -29.60
C ALA A 89 9.33 -16.87 -29.26
N PRO A 90 8.94 -16.00 -30.23
CA PRO A 90 8.68 -14.60 -29.97
C PRO A 90 7.35 -14.43 -29.23
N CYS A 91 7.32 -14.79 -27.94
CA CYS A 91 6.17 -14.64 -27.06
C CYS A 91 6.00 -13.16 -26.64
N SER A 92 5.60 -12.30 -27.58
CA SER A 92 5.15 -10.95 -27.29
C SER A 92 3.71 -10.97 -26.79
N VAL A 93 3.54 -11.20 -25.49
CA VAL A 93 2.22 -11.07 -24.87
C VAL A 93 1.94 -9.58 -24.69
N GLY A 94 1.17 -8.99 -25.60
CA GLY A 94 0.49 -7.71 -25.38
C GLY A 94 -0.67 -7.86 -24.39
N GLY A 95 -1.28 -6.76 -23.98
CA GLY A 95 -2.50 -6.81 -23.14
C GLY A 95 -2.33 -6.41 -21.67
N ASP A 96 -1.28 -5.69 -21.30
CA ASP A 96 -1.15 -5.10 -19.96
C ASP A 96 -2.41 -4.31 -19.58
N VAL A 97 -2.92 -3.49 -20.51
CA VAL A 97 -4.18 -2.74 -20.35
C VAL A 97 -5.37 -3.68 -20.14
N TYR A 98 -5.46 -4.78 -20.88
CA TYR A 98 -6.54 -5.76 -20.72
C TYR A 98 -6.53 -6.36 -19.30
N TYR A 99 -5.38 -6.79 -18.80
CA TYR A 99 -5.28 -7.34 -17.45
C TYR A 99 -5.55 -6.29 -16.36
N MET A 100 -5.13 -5.04 -16.55
CA MET A 100 -5.47 -3.94 -15.65
C MET A 100 -6.98 -3.72 -15.59
N LEU A 101 -7.68 -3.74 -16.74
CA LEU A 101 -9.13 -3.59 -16.80
C LEU A 101 -9.87 -4.77 -16.16
N VAL A 102 -9.41 -6.01 -16.38
CA VAL A 102 -9.98 -7.21 -15.74
C VAL A 102 -9.83 -7.15 -14.23
N PHE A 103 -8.65 -6.77 -13.73
CA PHE A 103 -8.44 -6.58 -12.30
C PHE A 103 -9.30 -5.44 -11.75
N GLY A 104 -9.36 -4.30 -12.44
CA GLY A 104 -10.23 -3.18 -12.09
C GLY A 104 -11.71 -3.60 -12.00
N LEU A 105 -12.21 -4.38 -12.96
CA LEU A 105 -13.58 -4.91 -12.92
C LEU A 105 -13.82 -5.81 -11.72
N ALA A 106 -12.87 -6.71 -11.40
CA ALA A 106 -12.96 -7.52 -10.19
C ALA A 106 -12.98 -6.64 -8.92
N GLN A 107 -12.18 -5.57 -8.88
CA GLN A 107 -12.18 -4.63 -7.76
C GLN A 107 -13.48 -3.82 -7.66
N VAL A 108 -14.12 -3.45 -8.78
CA VAL A 108 -15.45 -2.80 -8.72
C VAL A 108 -16.44 -3.68 -7.96
N VAL A 109 -16.42 -5.00 -8.18
CA VAL A 109 -17.28 -5.96 -7.47
C VAL A 109 -16.87 -6.10 -6.01
N LEU A 110 -15.58 -6.36 -5.74
CA LEU A 110 -15.08 -6.57 -4.37
C LEU A 110 -15.19 -5.32 -3.50
N SER A 111 -15.03 -4.13 -4.06
CA SER A 111 -15.17 -2.86 -3.34
C SER A 111 -16.60 -2.57 -2.88
N GLN A 112 -17.60 -3.35 -3.31
CA GLN A 112 -18.95 -3.25 -2.75
C GLN A 112 -19.10 -3.94 -1.40
N ILE A 113 -18.06 -4.63 -0.89
CA ILE A 113 -18.06 -5.20 0.45
C ILE A 113 -18.15 -4.06 1.49
N PRO A 114 -19.07 -4.13 2.47
CA PRO A 114 -19.44 -2.98 3.28
C PRO A 114 -18.44 -2.60 4.37
N ASP A 115 -17.73 -3.56 4.98
CA ASP A 115 -16.88 -3.30 6.17
C ASP A 115 -15.69 -4.29 6.31
N PHE A 116 -14.62 -3.86 7.00
CA PHE A 116 -13.43 -4.62 7.37
C PHE A 116 -13.73 -5.94 8.12
N HIS A 117 -14.74 -5.96 8.99
CA HIS A 117 -15.08 -7.18 9.74
C HIS A 117 -15.56 -8.31 8.80
N GLU A 118 -16.28 -7.95 7.72
CA GLU A 118 -16.72 -8.89 6.68
C GLU A 118 -15.55 -9.29 5.76
N MET A 119 -14.40 -8.60 5.85
CA MET A 119 -13.20 -8.86 5.05
C MET A 119 -12.17 -9.76 5.76
N ALA A 120 -12.40 -10.14 7.02
CA ALA A 120 -11.43 -10.92 7.79
C ALA A 120 -11.01 -12.22 7.08
N GLY A 121 -11.98 -12.95 6.51
CA GLY A 121 -11.71 -14.16 5.72
C GLY A 121 -10.89 -13.88 4.45
N LEU A 122 -11.20 -12.78 3.74
CA LEU A 122 -10.45 -12.37 2.55
C LEU A 122 -9.02 -11.96 2.91
N SER A 123 -8.81 -11.28 4.05
CA SER A 123 -7.50 -10.88 4.54
C SER A 123 -6.63 -12.09 4.92
N VAL A 124 -7.19 -13.08 5.65
CA VAL A 124 -6.48 -14.33 5.97
C VAL A 124 -6.10 -15.09 4.70
N PHE A 125 -7.03 -15.20 3.75
CA PHE A 125 -6.76 -15.83 2.46
C PHE A 125 -5.63 -15.11 1.70
N ALA A 126 -5.71 -13.78 1.62
CA ALA A 126 -4.70 -12.95 0.96
C ALA A 126 -3.32 -13.09 1.63
N ALA A 127 -3.26 -13.15 2.96
CA ALA A 127 -2.03 -13.40 3.70
C ALA A 127 -1.44 -14.79 3.38
N ALA A 128 -2.26 -15.84 3.34
CA ALA A 128 -1.81 -17.18 2.97
C ALA A 128 -1.23 -17.23 1.54
N MET A 129 -1.89 -16.56 0.58
CA MET A 129 -1.37 -16.41 -0.78
C MET A 129 -0.03 -15.66 -0.80
N SER A 130 0.11 -14.63 0.04
CA SER A 130 1.35 -13.84 0.19
C SER A 130 2.54 -14.66 0.66
N PHE A 131 2.35 -15.46 1.73
CA PHE A 131 3.36 -16.39 2.19
C PHE A 131 3.73 -17.40 1.09
N PHE A 132 2.73 -18.00 0.43
CA PHE A 132 2.97 -19.02 -0.57
C PHE A 132 3.88 -18.52 -1.71
N TYR A 133 3.53 -17.43 -2.39
CA TYR A 133 4.36 -16.95 -3.49
C TYR A 133 5.73 -16.46 -3.02
N SER A 134 5.83 -15.95 -1.78
CA SER A 134 7.10 -15.49 -1.22
C SER A 134 8.06 -16.66 -0.97
N PHE A 135 7.56 -17.76 -0.39
CA PHE A 135 8.33 -18.99 -0.25
C PHE A 135 8.76 -19.57 -1.60
N VAL A 136 7.86 -19.58 -2.60
CA VAL A 136 8.21 -20.02 -3.95
C VAL A 136 9.30 -19.12 -4.56
N GLY A 137 9.17 -17.80 -4.47
CA GLY A 137 10.16 -16.85 -4.98
C GLY A 137 11.55 -17.04 -4.36
N VAL A 138 11.62 -17.19 -3.03
CA VAL A 138 12.88 -17.50 -2.32
C VAL A 138 13.43 -18.86 -2.75
N GLY A 139 12.60 -19.90 -2.79
CA GLY A 139 13.01 -21.24 -3.18
C GLY A 139 13.56 -21.31 -4.60
N LEU A 140 12.89 -20.66 -5.56
CA LEU A 140 13.34 -20.55 -6.95
C LEU A 140 14.64 -19.76 -7.06
N GLY A 141 14.78 -18.66 -6.31
CA GLY A 141 16.02 -17.89 -6.23
C GLY A 141 17.20 -18.75 -5.75
N ILE A 142 17.03 -19.46 -4.64
CA ILE A 142 18.06 -20.37 -4.09
C ILE A 142 18.40 -21.46 -5.10
N ALA A 143 17.38 -22.14 -5.66
CA ALA A 143 17.58 -23.21 -6.64
C ALA A 143 18.35 -22.72 -7.86
N LYS A 144 18.06 -21.51 -8.33
CA LYS A 144 18.74 -20.91 -9.48
C LYS A 144 20.19 -20.53 -9.17
N VAL A 145 20.48 -20.00 -7.97
CA VAL A 145 21.86 -19.76 -7.52
C VAL A 145 22.65 -21.07 -7.50
N ILE A 146 22.07 -22.14 -6.96
CA ILE A 146 22.70 -23.47 -6.94
C ILE A 146 22.95 -23.98 -8.36
N ALA A 147 21.96 -23.87 -9.24
CA ALA A 147 22.06 -24.32 -10.63
C ALA A 147 23.10 -23.53 -11.44
N ASN A 148 23.24 -22.22 -11.18
CA ASN A 148 24.26 -21.39 -11.82
C ASN A 148 25.68 -21.76 -11.36
N GLY A 149 25.84 -22.29 -10.14
CA GLY A 149 27.14 -22.63 -9.54
C GLY A 149 28.01 -21.42 -9.16
N VAL A 150 27.59 -20.20 -9.48
CA VAL A 150 28.27 -18.94 -9.17
C VAL A 150 27.26 -17.84 -8.89
N ILE A 151 27.69 -16.81 -8.16
CA ILE A 151 26.88 -15.61 -7.89
C ILE A 151 26.96 -14.69 -9.11
N MET A 152 25.81 -14.40 -9.72
CA MET A 152 25.71 -13.55 -10.91
C MET A 152 25.77 -12.05 -10.58
N GLY A 153 25.39 -11.66 -9.36
CA GLY A 153 25.37 -10.28 -8.91
C GLY A 153 26.76 -9.73 -8.57
N GLY A 154 26.99 -8.46 -8.91
CA GLY A 154 28.21 -7.72 -8.57
C GLY A 154 27.94 -6.40 -7.86
N ILE A 155 28.98 -5.81 -7.23
CA ILE A 155 28.88 -4.49 -6.57
C ILE A 155 28.64 -3.36 -7.58
N GLY A 156 29.07 -3.58 -8.83
CA GLY A 156 28.89 -2.61 -9.91
C GLY A 156 27.42 -2.35 -10.25
N GLY A 157 26.55 -3.36 -10.16
CA GLY A 157 25.16 -3.29 -10.60
C GLY A 157 25.02 -2.93 -12.07
N ILE A 158 23.77 -2.65 -12.48
CA ILE A 158 23.38 -2.42 -13.87
C ILE A 158 24.28 -1.35 -14.52
N PRO A 159 24.96 -1.67 -15.64
CA PRO A 159 25.75 -0.70 -16.38
C PRO A 159 24.83 0.33 -17.05
N MET A 160 25.22 1.61 -17.02
CA MET A 160 24.48 2.69 -17.65
C MET A 160 25.42 3.53 -18.52
N VAL A 161 24.87 4.07 -19.61
CA VAL A 161 25.61 4.89 -20.59
C VAL A 161 26.29 6.10 -19.95
N THR A 162 25.65 6.70 -18.94
CA THR A 162 26.18 7.85 -18.21
C THR A 162 26.06 7.67 -16.70
N THR A 163 26.98 8.27 -15.96
CA THR A 163 26.94 8.30 -14.49
C THR A 163 25.64 8.91 -13.98
N THR A 164 25.15 9.98 -14.61
CA THR A 164 23.90 10.65 -14.24
C THR A 164 22.70 9.70 -14.32
N ARG A 165 22.55 8.94 -15.41
CA ARG A 165 21.48 7.94 -15.53
C ARG A 165 21.61 6.85 -14.47
N LYS A 166 22.83 6.45 -14.11
CA LYS A 166 23.07 5.49 -13.02
C LYS A 166 22.59 6.04 -11.67
N VAL A 167 22.91 7.30 -11.36
CA VAL A 167 22.45 7.96 -10.13
C VAL A 167 20.92 8.00 -10.06
N TRP A 168 20.23 8.30 -11.17
CA TRP A 168 18.76 8.30 -11.20
C TRP A 168 18.15 6.91 -11.03
N ARG A 169 18.76 5.87 -11.61
CA ARG A 169 18.33 4.48 -11.38
C ARG A 169 18.53 4.04 -9.93
N VAL A 170 19.66 4.38 -9.31
CA VAL A 170 19.90 4.10 -7.89
C VAL A 170 18.91 4.87 -7.01
N SER A 171 18.66 6.14 -7.32
CA SER A 171 17.64 6.97 -6.65
C SER A 171 16.25 6.33 -6.70
N GLN A 172 15.84 5.84 -7.88
CA GLN A 172 14.58 5.12 -8.06
C GLN A 172 14.53 3.86 -7.18
N ALA A 173 15.60 3.05 -7.15
CA ALA A 173 15.67 1.85 -6.33
C ALA A 173 15.57 2.17 -4.82
N VAL A 174 16.10 3.32 -4.37
CA VAL A 174 15.89 3.79 -3.00
C VAL A 174 14.41 4.06 -2.75
N GLY A 175 13.71 4.69 -3.69
CA GLY A 175 12.25 4.87 -3.62
C GLY A 175 11.49 3.56 -3.48
N ASP A 176 11.88 2.53 -4.24
CA ASP A 176 11.29 1.18 -4.17
C ASP A 176 11.45 0.57 -2.77
N ILE A 177 12.62 0.77 -2.14
CA ILE A 177 12.88 0.34 -0.76
C ILE A 177 12.00 1.11 0.23
N LEU A 178 11.83 2.42 0.05
CA LEU A 178 10.99 3.25 0.92
C LEU A 178 9.51 2.85 0.87
N PHE A 179 9.04 2.34 -0.27
CA PHE A 179 7.67 1.83 -0.42
C PHE A 179 7.44 0.50 0.33
N ALA A 180 8.49 -0.25 0.62
CA ALA A 180 8.40 -1.66 1.01
C ALA A 180 7.68 -1.90 2.36
N TYR A 181 7.58 -0.88 3.23
CA TYR A 181 6.97 -0.99 4.57
C TYR A 181 5.73 -0.09 4.76
N PRO A 182 4.62 -0.33 4.05
CA PRO A 182 3.43 0.54 4.07
C PRO A 182 2.49 0.27 5.26
N PHE A 183 2.96 -0.30 6.37
CA PHE A 183 2.08 -0.72 7.48
C PHE A 183 1.46 0.47 8.22
N SER A 184 2.15 1.62 8.25
CA SER A 184 1.68 2.83 8.93
C SER A 184 0.40 3.41 8.35
N LEU A 185 0.06 3.07 7.09
CA LEU A 185 -1.12 3.57 6.39
C LEU A 185 -2.45 3.03 6.92
N VAL A 186 -2.43 1.87 7.57
CA VAL A 186 -3.63 1.16 8.05
C VAL A 186 -3.51 0.77 9.52
N LEU A 187 -2.41 1.16 10.19
CA LEU A 187 -2.12 0.74 11.56
C LEU A 187 -3.22 1.21 12.53
N LEU A 188 -3.66 2.46 12.41
CA LEU A 188 -4.65 3.03 13.32
C LEU A 188 -6.03 2.41 13.09
N GLU A 189 -6.38 2.18 11.83
CA GLU A 189 -7.63 1.53 11.42
C GLU A 189 -7.69 0.08 11.89
N ILE A 190 -6.58 -0.64 11.84
CA ILE A 190 -6.49 -2.00 12.41
C ILE A 190 -6.59 -1.94 13.93
N GLU A 191 -5.82 -1.06 14.59
CA GLU A 191 -5.81 -0.95 16.06
C GLU A 191 -7.20 -0.64 16.64
N ASP A 192 -8.00 0.20 15.97
CA ASP A 192 -9.38 0.53 16.38
C ASP A 192 -10.35 -0.66 16.32
N THR A 193 -10.00 -1.73 15.58
CA THR A 193 -10.81 -2.96 15.50
C THR A 193 -10.40 -4.05 16.50
N LEU A 194 -9.27 -3.87 17.20
CA LEU A 194 -8.75 -4.87 18.13
C LEU A 194 -9.52 -4.88 19.45
N ARG A 195 -9.52 -6.04 20.10
CA ARG A 195 -9.98 -6.14 21.49
C ARG A 195 -8.87 -5.69 22.45
N PRO A 196 -9.20 -5.10 23.60
CA PRO A 196 -8.21 -4.75 24.61
C PRO A 196 -7.38 -5.98 25.05
N PRO A 197 -6.05 -5.83 25.30
CA PRO A 197 -5.24 -4.63 25.15
C PRO A 197 -4.78 -4.41 23.70
N GLU A 198 -5.31 -3.37 23.06
CA GLU A 198 -5.16 -3.10 21.62
C GLU A 198 -3.70 -2.79 21.29
N THR A 199 -3.08 -1.87 22.03
CA THR A 199 -1.71 -1.41 21.77
C THR A 199 -0.66 -2.50 21.91
N GLU A 200 -0.78 -3.40 22.90
CA GLU A 200 0.20 -4.49 23.08
C GLU A 200 0.04 -5.56 22.00
N THR A 201 -1.21 -5.85 21.62
CA THR A 201 -1.53 -6.73 20.49
C THR A 201 -0.97 -6.16 19.20
N MET A 202 -1.20 -4.87 18.93
CA MET A 202 -0.73 -4.20 17.72
C MET A 202 0.80 -4.10 17.66
N LYS A 203 1.48 -3.81 18.78
CA LYS A 203 2.95 -3.83 18.86
C LYS A 203 3.52 -5.21 18.52
N THR A 204 2.91 -6.26 19.07
CA THR A 204 3.35 -7.65 18.84
C THR A 204 3.17 -8.02 17.37
N ALA A 205 2.00 -7.74 16.81
CA ALA A 205 1.69 -7.98 15.39
C ALA A 205 2.65 -7.19 14.47
N THR A 206 2.89 -5.91 14.77
CA THR A 206 3.78 -5.05 13.99
C THR A 206 5.23 -5.54 14.03
N ARG A 207 5.74 -5.91 15.21
CA ARG A 207 7.11 -6.46 15.36
C ARG A 207 7.28 -7.74 14.55
N ALA A 208 6.30 -8.65 14.65
CA ALA A 208 6.33 -9.90 13.88
C ALA A 208 6.24 -9.63 12.37
N SER A 209 5.31 -8.78 11.94
CA SER A 209 5.12 -8.41 10.54
C SER A 209 6.38 -7.80 9.92
N ILE A 210 7.00 -6.81 10.59
CA ILE A 210 8.24 -6.19 10.12
C ILE A 210 9.35 -7.24 10.03
N GLY A 211 9.53 -8.09 11.04
CA GLY A 211 10.56 -9.13 11.02
C GLY A 211 10.38 -10.13 9.88
N ILE A 212 9.18 -10.66 9.71
CA ILE A 212 8.84 -11.62 8.64
C ILE A 212 9.02 -10.99 7.27
N THR A 213 8.48 -9.79 7.07
CA THR A 213 8.55 -9.06 5.79
C THR A 213 10.00 -8.74 5.42
N THR A 214 10.79 -8.27 6.39
CA THR A 214 12.23 -7.99 6.19
C THR A 214 12.97 -9.25 5.76
N LEU A 215 12.71 -10.39 6.40
CA LEU A 215 13.32 -11.68 6.03
C LEU A 215 13.01 -12.03 4.57
N PHE A 216 11.74 -11.99 4.17
CA PHE A 216 11.36 -12.31 2.79
C PHE A 216 11.94 -11.32 1.78
N TYR A 217 11.91 -10.01 2.05
CA TYR A 217 12.48 -9.02 1.14
C TYR A 217 13.99 -9.20 0.97
N LEU A 218 14.72 -9.42 2.07
CA LEU A 218 16.16 -9.70 1.98
C LEU A 218 16.43 -11.02 1.27
N CYS A 219 15.69 -12.09 1.54
CA CYS A 219 15.86 -13.36 0.83
C CYS A 219 15.57 -13.21 -0.67
N CYS A 220 14.43 -12.63 -1.05
CA CYS A 220 14.06 -12.41 -2.45
C CYS A 220 15.06 -11.49 -3.15
N GLY A 221 15.45 -10.37 -2.52
CA GLY A 221 16.41 -9.43 -3.09
C GLY A 221 17.80 -10.04 -3.25
N CYS A 222 18.34 -10.67 -2.21
CA CYS A 222 19.67 -11.26 -2.23
C CYS A 222 19.76 -12.47 -3.15
N PHE A 223 18.85 -13.45 -3.02
CA PHE A 223 18.89 -14.65 -3.87
C PHE A 223 18.44 -14.36 -5.29
N GLY A 224 17.51 -13.43 -5.50
CA GLY A 224 17.15 -12.96 -6.83
C GLY A 224 18.32 -12.30 -7.54
N TYR A 225 19.01 -11.37 -6.87
CA TYR A 225 20.19 -10.72 -7.45
C TYR A 225 21.37 -11.67 -7.62
N ALA A 226 21.57 -12.62 -6.71
CA ALA A 226 22.58 -13.66 -6.88
C ALA A 226 22.24 -14.61 -8.06
N ALA A 227 20.97 -14.83 -8.34
CA ALA A 227 20.50 -15.69 -9.43
C ALA A 227 20.57 -15.04 -10.81
N PHE A 228 20.29 -13.73 -10.90
CA PHE A 228 20.12 -13.03 -12.18
C PHE A 228 21.11 -11.88 -12.41
N GLY A 229 21.79 -11.39 -11.38
CA GLY A 229 22.72 -10.27 -11.47
C GLY A 229 22.07 -9.02 -12.07
N ASP A 230 22.75 -8.38 -13.01
CA ASP A 230 22.27 -7.18 -13.68
C ASP A 230 21.00 -7.42 -14.54
N ALA A 231 20.66 -8.69 -14.84
CA ALA A 231 19.44 -9.07 -15.53
C ALA A 231 18.24 -9.30 -14.59
N THR A 232 18.37 -8.94 -13.30
CA THR A 232 17.28 -9.11 -12.33
C THR A 232 16.04 -8.32 -12.75
N PRO A 233 14.88 -8.97 -12.93
CA PRO A 233 13.66 -8.28 -13.29
C PRO A 233 13.05 -7.52 -12.10
N GLY A 234 12.27 -6.47 -12.38
CA GLY A 234 11.54 -5.72 -11.34
C GLY A 234 10.54 -6.57 -10.54
N ASN A 235 9.89 -7.54 -11.19
CA ASN A 235 9.15 -8.61 -10.52
C ASN A 235 9.96 -9.90 -10.61
N LEU A 236 10.50 -10.36 -9.48
CA LEU A 236 11.36 -11.54 -9.37
C LEU A 236 10.79 -12.77 -10.10
N LEU A 237 9.48 -13.05 -9.98
CA LEU A 237 8.87 -14.24 -10.58
C LEU A 237 8.88 -14.23 -12.10
N THR A 238 8.99 -13.07 -12.73
CA THR A 238 9.05 -12.96 -14.19
C THR A 238 10.38 -13.45 -14.77
N GLY A 239 11.44 -13.49 -13.96
CA GLY A 239 12.76 -14.01 -14.35
C GLY A 239 12.80 -15.53 -14.45
N PHE A 240 11.81 -16.21 -13.87
CA PHE A 240 11.72 -17.66 -13.88
C PHE A 240 10.84 -18.20 -14.99
N GLY A 241 10.40 -17.43 -15.98
CA GLY A 241 9.46 -17.88 -17.02
C GLY A 241 9.85 -19.15 -17.80
N PHE A 242 11.10 -19.61 -17.68
CA PHE A 242 11.65 -20.84 -18.26
C PHE A 242 11.93 -21.94 -17.24
N TYR A 243 11.51 -21.76 -15.98
CA TYR A 243 11.74 -22.72 -14.90
C TYR A 243 10.77 -23.89 -15.05
N GLU A 244 11.31 -25.11 -15.04
CA GLU A 244 10.49 -26.31 -14.95
C GLU A 244 10.42 -26.80 -13.49
N PRO A 245 9.21 -27.05 -12.95
CA PRO A 245 7.95 -27.06 -13.68
C PRO A 245 7.27 -25.68 -13.79
N TYR A 246 6.82 -25.32 -15.00
CA TYR A 246 6.24 -24.01 -15.29
C TYR A 246 4.94 -23.71 -14.52
N TRP A 247 4.17 -24.75 -14.18
CA TRP A 247 2.93 -24.61 -13.39
C TRP A 247 3.18 -23.98 -12.02
N LEU A 248 4.39 -24.14 -11.44
CA LEU A 248 4.73 -23.56 -10.15
C LEU A 248 4.87 -22.04 -10.26
N ILE A 249 5.42 -21.54 -11.37
CA ILE A 249 5.50 -20.11 -11.67
C ILE A 249 4.10 -19.54 -11.87
N ASP A 250 3.25 -20.26 -12.62
CA ASP A 250 1.88 -19.85 -12.89
C ASP A 250 1.08 -19.75 -11.59
N LEU A 251 1.18 -20.77 -10.74
CA LEU A 251 0.53 -20.80 -9.44
C LEU A 251 1.02 -19.66 -8.54
N ALA A 252 2.33 -19.39 -8.50
CA ALA A 252 2.87 -18.30 -7.70
C ALA A 252 2.39 -16.92 -8.17
N ASN A 253 2.36 -16.68 -9.49
CA ASN A 253 1.81 -15.43 -10.04
C ASN A 253 0.30 -15.32 -9.83
N LEU A 254 -0.44 -16.43 -9.91
CA LEU A 254 -1.87 -16.46 -9.56
C LEU A 254 -2.08 -16.11 -8.08
N CYS A 255 -1.26 -16.65 -7.18
CA CYS A 255 -1.27 -16.29 -5.76
C CYS A 255 -0.97 -14.80 -5.54
N ILE A 256 -0.08 -14.18 -6.32
CA ILE A 256 0.10 -12.71 -6.28
C ILE A 256 -1.21 -12.00 -6.63
N VAL A 257 -1.85 -12.36 -7.76
CA VAL A 257 -3.12 -11.74 -8.18
C VAL A 257 -4.19 -11.87 -7.07
N LEU A 258 -4.33 -13.06 -6.49
CA LEU A 258 -5.29 -13.35 -5.42
C LEU A 258 -4.97 -12.60 -4.12
N HIS A 259 -3.70 -12.49 -3.73
CA HIS A 259 -3.25 -11.65 -2.62
C HIS A 259 -3.65 -10.19 -2.85
N LEU A 260 -3.37 -9.65 -4.03
CA LEU A 260 -3.67 -8.25 -4.36
C LEU A 260 -5.17 -7.96 -4.44
N LEU A 261 -6.00 -8.93 -4.81
CA LEU A 261 -7.45 -8.79 -4.73
C LEU A 261 -7.90 -8.47 -3.30
N GLY A 262 -7.40 -9.21 -2.30
CA GLY A 262 -7.72 -8.96 -0.90
C GLY A 262 -7.03 -7.73 -0.32
N GLY A 263 -5.74 -7.55 -0.60
CA GLY A 263 -4.98 -6.41 -0.07
C GLY A 263 -5.48 -5.06 -0.60
N TYR A 264 -5.95 -4.99 -1.85
CA TYR A 264 -6.55 -3.75 -2.40
C TYR A 264 -7.71 -3.29 -1.51
N GLN A 265 -8.51 -4.23 -1.02
CA GLN A 265 -9.63 -3.93 -0.15
C GLN A 265 -9.17 -3.41 1.22
N VAL A 266 -8.14 -4.02 1.82
CA VAL A 266 -7.55 -3.55 3.09
C VAL A 266 -7.12 -2.07 3.01
N TYR A 267 -6.58 -1.63 1.86
CA TYR A 267 -6.14 -0.23 1.69
C TYR A 267 -7.23 0.74 1.21
N THR A 268 -8.29 0.26 0.56
CA THR A 268 -9.33 1.15 -0.01
C THR A 268 -10.52 1.36 0.91
N GLN A 269 -10.81 0.39 1.79
CA GLN A 269 -11.89 0.50 2.76
C GLN A 269 -11.76 1.72 3.72
N PRO A 270 -10.57 2.14 4.20
CA PRO A 270 -10.43 3.36 4.99
C PRO A 270 -10.90 4.61 4.24
N VAL A 271 -10.60 4.70 2.94
CA VAL A 271 -11.03 5.81 2.08
C VAL A 271 -12.55 5.81 1.94
N PHE A 272 -13.14 4.63 1.74
CA PHE A 272 -14.59 4.47 1.64
C PHE A 272 -15.30 4.84 2.94
N ALA A 273 -14.80 4.35 4.08
CA ALA A 273 -15.36 4.65 5.40
C ALA A 273 -15.31 6.16 5.71
N PHE A 274 -14.20 6.84 5.37
CA PHE A 274 -14.05 8.28 5.55
C PHE A 274 -15.10 9.07 4.74
N LEU A 275 -15.28 8.74 3.47
CA LEU A 275 -16.22 9.45 2.60
C LEU A 275 -17.68 9.09 2.88
N ASP A 276 -17.94 7.84 3.28
CA ASP A 276 -19.26 7.41 3.73
C ASP A 276 -19.69 8.15 4.99
N ARG A 277 -18.77 8.39 5.95
CA ARG A 277 -19.05 9.23 7.14
C ARG A 277 -19.32 10.69 6.77
N LYS A 278 -18.55 11.24 5.84
CA LYS A 278 -18.63 12.68 5.49
C LYS A 278 -19.84 13.02 4.60
N PHE A 279 -20.22 12.13 3.69
CA PHE A 279 -21.21 12.40 2.64
C PHE A 279 -22.34 11.37 2.55
N GLY A 280 -22.26 10.24 3.27
CA GLY A 280 -23.20 9.12 3.11
C GLY A 280 -24.56 9.29 3.79
N GLY A 281 -24.71 10.25 4.71
CA GLY A 281 -25.92 10.42 5.54
C GLY A 281 -27.18 10.89 4.79
N GLY A 282 -27.04 11.48 3.59
CA GLY A 282 -28.17 12.01 2.80
C GLY A 282 -28.45 11.27 1.49
N ALA A 283 -27.80 10.13 1.26
CA ALA A 283 -27.74 9.53 -0.07
C ALA A 283 -28.92 8.57 -0.36
N THR A 284 -29.42 8.63 -1.59
CA THR A 284 -30.56 7.83 -2.07
C THR A 284 -30.26 6.34 -1.99
N VAL A 285 -31.15 5.59 -1.33
CA VAL A 285 -31.12 4.13 -1.32
C VAL A 285 -31.80 3.63 -2.58
N VAL A 286 -31.03 3.00 -3.46
CA VAL A 286 -31.51 2.39 -4.69
C VAL A 286 -31.64 0.88 -4.47
N VAL A 287 -32.73 0.33 -4.97
CA VAL A 287 -32.99 -1.10 -4.95
C VAL A 287 -32.36 -1.68 -6.20
N VAL A 288 -31.28 -2.44 -6.05
CA VAL A 288 -30.56 -3.10 -7.15
C VAL A 288 -30.86 -4.60 -7.09
N GLU A 289 -31.39 -5.15 -8.17
CA GLU A 289 -31.45 -6.60 -8.35
C GLU A 289 -30.07 -7.10 -8.78
N VAL A 290 -29.44 -7.89 -7.92
CA VAL A 290 -28.16 -8.53 -8.22
C VAL A 290 -28.43 -9.96 -8.68
N PRO A 291 -27.97 -10.37 -9.87
CA PRO A 291 -28.08 -11.75 -10.32
C PRO A 291 -27.49 -12.69 -9.26
N LEU A 292 -28.21 -13.77 -8.90
CA LEU A 292 -27.88 -14.76 -7.85
C LEU A 292 -27.96 -14.30 -6.38
N LEU A 293 -27.95 -13.00 -6.06
CA LEU A 293 -27.95 -12.48 -4.67
C LEU A 293 -29.26 -11.78 -4.26
N GLY A 294 -30.22 -11.71 -5.19
CA GLY A 294 -31.53 -11.12 -4.97
C GLY A 294 -31.50 -9.60 -4.90
N THR A 295 -32.59 -9.03 -4.38
CA THR A 295 -32.78 -7.59 -4.30
C THR A 295 -32.00 -6.99 -3.13
N ARG A 296 -31.01 -6.15 -3.41
CA ARG A 296 -30.20 -5.45 -2.40
C ARG A 296 -30.51 -3.96 -2.39
N ARG A 297 -30.69 -3.40 -1.19
CA ARG A 297 -30.75 -1.95 -0.98
C ARG A 297 -29.33 -1.43 -0.93
N VAL A 298 -28.93 -0.73 -1.99
CA VAL A 298 -27.58 -0.18 -2.14
C VAL A 298 -27.68 1.34 -2.10
N ASN A 299 -26.81 1.98 -1.35
CA ASN A 299 -26.71 3.43 -1.35
C ASN A 299 -26.06 3.88 -2.67
N ALA A 300 -26.77 4.67 -3.49
CA ALA A 300 -26.30 5.07 -4.80
C ALA A 300 -25.00 5.87 -4.76
N PHE A 301 -24.82 6.70 -3.72
CA PHE A 301 -23.57 7.43 -3.52
C PHE A 301 -22.40 6.46 -3.30
N ARG A 302 -22.59 5.43 -2.45
CA ARG A 302 -21.56 4.41 -2.19
C ARG A 302 -21.19 3.67 -3.47
N LEU A 303 -22.18 3.21 -4.23
CA LEU A 303 -21.95 2.49 -5.47
C LEU A 303 -21.18 3.35 -6.48
N CYS A 304 -21.64 4.58 -6.73
CA CYS A 304 -21.03 5.49 -7.69
C CYS A 304 -19.61 5.87 -7.28
N PHE A 305 -19.41 6.30 -6.03
CA PHE A 305 -18.11 6.75 -5.57
C PHE A 305 -17.07 5.62 -5.55
N ARG A 306 -17.42 4.44 -5.02
CA ARG A 306 -16.49 3.30 -4.97
C ARG A 306 -16.12 2.83 -6.37
N THR A 307 -17.09 2.80 -7.30
CA THR A 307 -16.82 2.48 -8.70
C THR A 307 -15.94 3.54 -9.37
N ALA A 308 -16.21 4.83 -9.13
CA ALA A 308 -15.40 5.93 -9.66
C ALA A 308 -13.96 5.90 -9.11
N TYR A 309 -13.79 5.57 -7.84
CA TYR A 309 -12.48 5.40 -7.21
C TYR A 309 -11.68 4.28 -7.89
N VAL A 310 -12.28 3.08 -8.05
CA VAL A 310 -11.62 1.95 -8.73
C VAL A 310 -11.28 2.34 -10.16
N ALA A 311 -12.24 2.90 -10.91
CA ALA A 311 -12.02 3.36 -12.27
C ALA A 311 -10.87 4.38 -12.38
N ALA A 312 -10.75 5.31 -11.43
CA ALA A 312 -9.67 6.29 -11.39
C ALA A 312 -8.30 5.62 -11.13
N THR A 313 -8.21 4.70 -10.17
CA THR A 313 -6.95 3.97 -9.92
C THR A 313 -6.52 3.12 -11.12
N THR A 314 -7.48 2.45 -11.78
CA THR A 314 -7.22 1.66 -12.99
C THR A 314 -6.83 2.53 -14.17
N ALA A 315 -7.51 3.66 -14.38
CA ALA A 315 -7.17 4.60 -15.45
C ALA A 315 -5.76 5.18 -15.29
N LEU A 316 -5.35 5.50 -14.06
CA LEU A 316 -4.00 6.00 -13.81
C LEU A 316 -2.94 4.92 -14.03
N ALA A 317 -3.22 3.67 -13.65
CA ALA A 317 -2.35 2.52 -13.96
C ALA A 317 -2.18 2.32 -15.47
N VAL A 318 -3.26 2.46 -16.25
CA VAL A 318 -3.23 2.38 -17.72
C VAL A 318 -2.43 3.54 -18.31
N TRP A 319 -2.53 4.74 -17.75
CA TRP A 319 -1.81 5.92 -18.24
C TRP A 319 -0.30 5.85 -17.95
N PHE A 320 0.09 5.30 -16.80
CA PHE A 320 1.49 5.16 -16.38
C PHE A 320 1.83 3.69 -16.05
N PRO A 321 1.99 2.81 -17.05
CA PRO A 321 2.24 1.38 -16.85
C PRO A 321 3.70 1.07 -16.47
N TYR A 322 4.33 1.93 -15.65
CA TYR A 322 5.73 1.86 -15.26
C TYR A 322 5.87 1.36 -13.82
N PHE A 323 5.83 0.04 -13.64
CA PHE A 323 5.76 -0.61 -12.33
C PHE A 323 6.74 -0.05 -11.28
N ASN A 324 8.05 -0.14 -11.53
CA ASN A 324 9.07 0.32 -10.58
C ASN A 324 9.07 1.85 -10.43
N GLN A 325 8.78 2.60 -11.49
CA GLN A 325 8.86 4.06 -11.42
C GLN A 325 7.70 4.63 -10.59
N VAL A 326 6.51 4.05 -10.74
CA VAL A 326 5.33 4.42 -9.95
C VAL A 326 5.51 4.02 -8.48
N ILE A 327 6.02 2.82 -8.20
CA ILE A 327 6.34 2.38 -6.83
C ILE A 327 7.36 3.31 -6.19
N GLY A 328 8.49 3.56 -6.86
CA GLY A 328 9.55 4.39 -6.33
C GLY A 328 9.10 5.82 -6.04
N LEU A 329 8.27 6.39 -6.92
CA LEU A 329 7.72 7.74 -6.73
C LEU A 329 6.75 7.78 -5.55
N LEU A 330 5.83 6.82 -5.44
CA LEU A 330 4.89 6.74 -4.34
C LEU A 330 5.63 6.58 -3.01
N GLY A 331 6.53 5.60 -2.91
CA GLY A 331 7.33 5.33 -1.72
C GLY A 331 8.11 6.56 -1.27
N ALA A 332 8.86 7.17 -2.18
CA ALA A 332 9.68 8.34 -1.87
C ALA A 332 8.85 9.56 -1.46
N PHE A 333 7.73 9.81 -2.14
CA PHE A 333 6.90 10.99 -1.87
C PHE A 333 6.17 10.90 -0.53
N THR A 334 5.79 9.69 -0.10
CA THR A 334 4.95 9.50 1.09
C THR A 334 5.71 9.02 2.32
N PHE A 335 6.92 8.46 2.16
CA PHE A 335 7.71 7.93 3.27
C PHE A 335 8.04 8.98 4.33
N TRP A 336 8.69 10.09 3.95
CA TRP A 336 9.06 11.11 4.94
C TRP A 336 7.86 11.67 5.71
N PRO A 337 6.79 12.17 5.07
CA PRO A 337 5.68 12.76 5.82
C PRO A 337 5.01 11.73 6.74
N LEU A 338 4.67 10.53 6.24
CA LEU A 338 3.84 9.57 6.97
C LEU A 338 4.61 8.63 7.91
N ALA A 339 5.79 8.15 7.51
CA ALA A 339 6.55 7.19 8.30
C ALA A 339 7.55 7.85 9.24
N VAL A 340 7.92 9.11 8.99
CA VAL A 340 8.97 9.80 9.76
C VAL A 340 8.46 11.07 10.43
N TYR A 341 8.06 12.09 9.67
CA TYR A 341 7.72 13.41 10.19
C TYR A 341 6.57 13.37 11.21
N PHE A 342 5.39 12.86 10.82
CA PHE A 342 4.26 12.82 11.75
C PHE A 342 4.53 11.97 13.00
N PRO A 343 5.06 10.73 12.89
CA PRO A 343 5.42 9.95 14.08
C PRO A 343 6.46 10.64 14.98
N VAL A 344 7.45 11.34 14.39
CA VAL A 344 8.45 12.10 15.14
C VAL A 344 7.80 13.26 15.90
N GLU A 345 6.98 14.08 15.25
CA GLU A 345 6.28 15.19 15.91
C GLU A 345 5.36 14.67 17.02
N MET A 346 4.59 13.62 16.76
CA MET A 346 3.76 12.95 17.77
C MET A 346 4.59 12.47 18.96
N TYR A 347 5.76 11.88 18.72
CA TYR A 347 6.67 11.42 19.78
C TYR A 347 7.19 12.58 20.64
N LEU A 348 7.64 13.67 20.00
CA LEU A 348 8.20 14.84 20.69
C LEU A 348 7.14 15.53 21.55
N THR A 349 5.94 15.75 21.00
CA THR A 349 4.81 16.36 21.72
C THR A 349 4.34 15.47 22.88
N ARG A 350 4.13 14.17 22.64
CA ARG A 350 3.61 13.24 23.65
C ARG A 350 4.57 13.04 24.82
N ASN A 351 5.88 12.98 24.56
CA ASN A 351 6.89 12.83 25.61
C ASN A 351 7.40 14.17 26.17
N LYS A 352 6.86 15.30 25.70
CA LYS A 352 7.26 16.66 26.12
C LYS A 352 8.78 16.85 26.09
N VAL A 353 9.42 16.38 25.02
CA VAL A 353 10.89 16.44 24.89
C VAL A 353 11.33 17.90 24.82
N ALA A 354 12.26 18.30 25.70
CA ALA A 354 12.73 19.68 25.75
C ALA A 354 13.35 20.09 24.41
N PRO A 355 12.95 21.24 23.82
CA PRO A 355 13.59 21.79 22.64
C PRO A 355 15.09 21.93 22.84
N TRP A 356 15.87 21.66 21.78
CA TRP A 356 17.34 21.73 21.79
C TRP A 356 18.07 20.75 22.73
N SER A 357 17.36 19.82 23.37
CA SER A 357 18.01 18.69 24.02
C SER A 357 18.73 17.79 23.00
N ASN A 358 19.71 17.01 23.45
CA ASN A 358 20.40 16.04 22.58
C ASN A 358 19.43 15.05 21.91
N GLN A 359 18.38 14.65 22.63
CA GLN A 359 17.34 13.77 22.11
C GLN A 359 16.50 14.48 21.03
N TRP A 360 16.11 15.73 21.26
CA TRP A 360 15.40 16.55 20.27
C TRP A 360 16.24 16.72 18.99
N LEU A 361 17.52 17.09 19.14
CA LEU A 361 18.45 17.26 18.03
C LEU A 361 18.66 15.95 17.25
N ALA A 362 18.82 14.82 17.96
CA ALA A 362 18.99 13.51 17.32
C ALA A 362 17.78 13.11 16.48
N VAL A 363 16.57 13.28 17.01
CA VAL A 363 15.33 12.89 16.33
C VAL A 363 15.04 13.82 15.13
N HIS A 364 15.26 15.14 15.26
CA HIS A 364 15.14 16.05 14.12
C HIS A 364 16.23 15.83 13.07
N GLY A 365 17.47 15.53 13.49
CA GLY A 365 18.55 15.17 12.58
C GLY A 365 18.22 13.91 11.77
N PHE A 366 17.69 12.87 12.43
CA PHE A 366 17.18 11.67 11.75
C PHE A 366 16.07 12.00 10.75
N SER A 367 15.10 12.82 11.14
CA SER A 367 14.01 13.26 10.25
C SER A 367 14.52 14.02 9.04
N LEU A 368 15.50 14.92 9.22
CA LEU A 368 16.13 15.68 8.14
C LEU A 368 16.89 14.76 7.17
N VAL A 369 17.63 13.77 7.67
CA VAL A 369 18.30 12.79 6.80
C VAL A 369 17.27 12.01 5.97
N CYS A 370 16.18 11.55 6.59
CA CYS A 370 15.10 10.86 5.89
C CYS A 370 14.42 11.77 4.84
N LEU A 371 14.26 13.07 5.12
CA LEU A 371 13.75 14.04 4.16
C LEU A 371 14.65 14.13 2.93
N LEU A 372 15.97 14.25 3.13
CA LEU A 372 16.94 14.34 2.04
C LEU A 372 16.95 13.07 1.19
N ILE A 373 16.89 11.89 1.81
CA ILE A 373 16.77 10.60 1.11
C ILE A 373 15.48 10.54 0.29
N SER A 374 14.36 10.94 0.89
CA SER A 374 13.05 10.94 0.22
C SER A 374 12.99 11.93 -0.94
N ALA A 375 13.58 13.11 -0.78
CA ALA A 375 13.70 14.11 -1.84
C ALA A 375 14.57 13.58 -2.99
N PHE A 376 15.73 12.99 -2.67
CA PHE A 376 16.60 12.36 -3.66
C PHE A 376 15.87 11.27 -4.44
N ALA A 377 15.20 10.35 -3.75
CA ALA A 377 14.44 9.25 -4.33
C ALA A 377 13.24 9.71 -5.16
N SER A 378 12.56 10.78 -4.73
CA SER A 378 11.42 11.37 -5.45
C SER A 378 11.86 11.96 -6.78
N VAL A 379 12.99 12.68 -6.80
CA VAL A 379 13.54 13.27 -8.03
C VAL A 379 13.93 12.19 -9.04
N GLY A 380 14.68 11.16 -8.62
CA GLY A 380 15.09 10.09 -9.55
C GLY A 380 13.91 9.27 -10.07
N SER A 381 12.92 8.98 -9.21
CA SER A 381 11.69 8.30 -9.63
C SER A 381 10.87 9.16 -10.60
N ALA A 382 10.72 10.47 -10.33
CA ALA A 382 10.04 11.40 -11.23
C ALA A 382 10.75 11.53 -12.59
N VAL A 383 12.08 11.60 -12.61
CA VAL A 383 12.87 11.54 -13.86
C VAL A 383 12.62 10.22 -14.58
N GLY A 384 12.47 9.10 -13.86
CA GLY A 384 12.11 7.82 -14.45
C GLY A 384 10.70 7.77 -15.05
N VAL A 385 9.70 8.41 -14.42
CA VAL A 385 8.31 8.46 -14.89
C VAL A 385 8.13 9.44 -16.05
N PHE A 386 8.71 10.64 -15.95
CA PHE A 386 8.43 11.77 -16.82
C PHE A 386 9.57 12.11 -17.79
N GLY A 387 10.75 11.53 -17.59
CA GLY A 387 11.90 11.73 -18.47
C GLY A 387 11.67 11.08 -19.83
N SER A 388 12.05 11.79 -20.90
CA SER A 388 11.85 11.40 -22.31
C SER A 388 12.74 10.26 -22.79
N GLU A 389 13.18 9.36 -21.92
CA GLU A 389 14.08 8.26 -22.28
C GLU A 389 13.39 6.92 -22.06
N THR A 390 12.24 6.78 -22.72
CA THR A 390 11.75 5.51 -23.21
C THR A 390 12.62 5.08 -24.40
N SER A 391 13.61 4.23 -24.12
CA SER A 391 14.24 3.35 -25.12
C SER A 391 14.60 2.03 -24.46
#